data_AF-A0A3D4TGW5-F1
#
_entry.id   AF-A0A3D4TGW5-F1
#
_cell.length_a   1.000
_cell.length_b   1.000
_cell.length_c   1.000
_cell.angle_alpha   90.00
_cell.angle_beta   90.00
_cell.angle_gamma   90.00
#
_symmetry.space_group_name_H-M   'P 1'
#
loop_
_entity.id
_entity.type
_entity.pdbx_description
1 polymer ?
#
loop_
_entity_poly.entity_id
_entity_poly.type
_entity_poly.pdbx_seq_one_letter_code
_entity_poly.pdbx_strand_id
1 'polypeptide(L)'
;IGLNLCPFAKAVYVKDQVRIVLSDATTPEALVEQLAEELVLLRDTPAEQIDTTLIVHPQVLTDFLDYNDFLDNADAAIEALDLQGILQVASFHPDYQFDGVAADDASNYTNRAPFPTLHLLREDSVARAVDVYPDPDVIVERNIQTLDRIGVDGWHRRLRGEDLT
;
A
#
# COMPACT_ATOMS: atom_id res chain seq x y z
N ILE A 1 7.40 -7.55 -2.72
CA ILE A 1 8.56 -8.12 -3.46
C ILE A 1 8.52 -9.63 -3.37
N GLY A 2 8.75 -10.37 -4.47
CA GLY A 2 8.43 -11.80 -4.62
C GLY A 2 7.62 -12.02 -5.89
N LEU A 3 6.30 -12.09 -5.79
CA LEU A 3 5.35 -12.26 -6.91
C LEU A 3 5.35 -11.14 -7.97
N ASN A 4 6.18 -10.11 -7.78
CA ASN A 4 6.31 -8.95 -8.67
C ASN A 4 5.00 -8.16 -8.94
N LEU A 5 4.04 -8.18 -8.02
CA LEU A 5 2.75 -7.49 -8.19
C LEU A 5 2.91 -5.97 -8.42
N CYS A 6 3.74 -5.29 -7.62
CA CYS A 6 4.21 -3.95 -7.91
C CYS A 6 5.63 -4.03 -8.51
N PRO A 7 5.84 -3.69 -9.80
CA PRO A 7 7.15 -3.75 -10.42
C PRO A 7 8.10 -2.66 -9.91
N PHE A 8 7.57 -1.58 -9.34
CA PHE A 8 8.34 -0.41 -8.91
C PHE A 8 8.95 -0.60 -7.51
N ALA A 9 8.30 -1.39 -6.66
CA ALA A 9 8.69 -1.56 -5.27
C ALA A 9 10.11 -2.15 -5.12
N LYS A 10 10.61 -2.94 -6.08
CA LYS A 10 11.89 -3.64 -5.92
C LYS A 10 13.04 -2.64 -5.89
N ALA A 11 12.99 -1.62 -6.74
CA ALA A 11 14.06 -0.65 -6.91
C ALA A 11 14.28 0.17 -5.62
N VAL A 12 13.20 0.61 -4.99
CA VAL A 12 13.26 1.39 -3.74
C VAL A 12 13.61 0.50 -2.54
N TYR A 13 13.12 -0.74 -2.52
CA TYR A 13 13.42 -1.69 -1.45
C TYR A 13 14.91 -2.06 -1.40
N VAL A 14 15.54 -2.36 -2.54
CA VAL A 14 16.98 -2.72 -2.58
C VAL A 14 17.92 -1.53 -2.35
N LYS A 15 17.39 -0.30 -2.40
CA LYS A 15 18.12 0.94 -2.11
C LYS A 15 17.93 1.40 -0.66
N ASP A 16 17.24 0.63 0.17
CA ASP A 16 16.90 0.97 1.56
C ASP A 16 16.09 2.28 1.69
N GLN A 17 15.21 2.55 0.71
CA GLN A 17 14.39 3.77 0.63
C GLN A 17 12.96 3.58 1.14
N VAL A 18 12.67 2.43 1.74
CA VAL A 18 11.34 2.09 2.27
C VAL A 18 11.38 2.21 3.79
N ARG A 19 10.62 3.17 4.32
CA ARG A 19 10.38 3.28 5.75
C ARG A 19 9.17 2.43 6.14
N ILE A 20 9.30 1.65 7.20
CA ILE A 20 8.19 0.86 7.76
C ILE A 20 7.99 1.30 9.20
N VAL A 21 6.77 1.68 9.53
CA VAL A 21 6.35 2.15 10.85
C VAL A 21 5.31 1.18 11.39
N LEU A 22 5.60 0.60 12.55
CA LEU A 22 4.58 -0.12 13.32
C LEU A 22 3.87 0.91 14.20
N SER A 23 2.60 1.13 13.93
CA SER A 23 1.75 2.06 14.66
C SER A 23 1.22 1.43 15.95
N ASP A 24 1.30 2.18 17.04
CA ASP A 24 0.67 1.87 18.33
C ASP A 24 -0.70 2.56 18.49
N ALA A 25 -1.22 3.18 17.43
CA ALA A 25 -2.52 3.85 17.46
C ALA A 25 -3.64 2.84 17.73
N THR A 26 -4.48 3.13 18.72
CA THR A 26 -5.66 2.34 19.08
C THR A 26 -6.97 3.06 18.74
N THR A 27 -6.90 4.28 18.20
CA THR A 27 -8.08 5.05 17.76
C THR A 27 -7.82 5.70 16.40
N PRO A 28 -8.86 5.95 15.59
CA PRO A 28 -8.71 6.60 14.30
C PRO A 28 -8.03 7.96 14.40
N GLU A 29 -8.34 8.75 15.43
CA GLU A 29 -7.76 10.08 15.65
C GLU A 29 -6.24 10.00 15.85
N ALA A 30 -5.79 9.07 16.70
CA ALA A 30 -4.36 8.83 16.90
C ALA A 30 -3.65 8.36 15.61
N LEU A 31 -4.36 7.60 14.76
CA LEU A 31 -3.82 7.19 13.47
C LEU A 31 -3.73 8.38 12.49
N VAL A 32 -4.70 9.30 12.47
CA VAL A 32 -4.63 10.53 11.66
C VAL A 32 -3.44 11.40 12.09
N GLU A 33 -3.21 11.55 13.41
CA GLU A 33 -2.07 12.30 13.93
C GLU A 33 -0.75 11.69 13.44
N GLN A 34 -0.59 10.37 13.55
CA GLN A 34 0.60 9.67 13.06
C GLN A 34 0.74 9.73 11.53
N LEU A 35 -0.38 9.65 10.80
CA LEU A 35 -0.39 9.81 9.34
C LEU A 35 0.15 11.20 8.95
N ALA A 36 -0.30 12.27 9.63
CA ALA A 36 0.16 13.62 9.37
C ALA A 36 1.67 13.78 9.67
N GLU A 37 2.16 13.20 10.76
CA GLU A 37 3.59 13.18 11.09
C GLU A 37 4.43 12.50 10.00
N GLU A 38 4.00 11.33 9.54
CA GLU A 38 4.72 10.57 8.52
C GLU A 38 4.61 11.21 7.12
N LEU A 39 3.49 11.88 6.79
CA LEU A 39 3.35 12.69 5.58
C LEU A 39 4.35 13.87 5.56
N VAL A 40 4.44 14.61 6.68
CA VAL A 40 5.40 15.71 6.83
C VAL A 40 6.84 15.20 6.77
N LEU A 41 7.14 14.10 7.46
CA LEU A 41 8.46 13.47 7.44
C LEU A 41 8.85 13.06 6.02
N LEU A 42 7.94 12.41 5.28
CA LEU A 42 8.20 12.00 3.91
C LEU A 42 8.42 13.22 3.02
N ARG A 43 7.58 14.26 3.12
CA ARG A 43 7.76 15.52 2.38
C ARG A 43 9.15 16.12 2.59
N ASP A 44 9.59 16.21 3.85
CA ASP A 44 10.80 16.95 4.24
C ASP A 44 12.09 16.11 4.11
N THR A 45 11.96 14.81 3.88
CA THR A 45 13.11 13.90 3.67
C THR A 45 13.41 13.76 2.18
N PRO A 46 14.69 13.79 1.73
CA PRO A 46 15.03 13.48 0.34
C PRO A 46 14.62 12.06 -0.07
N ALA A 47 14.15 11.89 -1.31
CA ALA A 47 13.76 10.60 -1.87
C ALA A 47 14.89 9.55 -1.85
N GLU A 48 16.14 10.00 -1.90
CA GLU A 48 17.31 9.12 -1.80
C GLU A 48 17.42 8.42 -0.45
N GLN A 49 16.84 9.01 0.60
CA GLN A 49 16.82 8.46 1.96
C GLN A 49 15.50 7.74 2.25
N ILE A 50 14.36 8.36 1.93
CA ILE A 50 13.03 7.78 2.10
C ILE A 50 12.19 8.13 0.88
N ASP A 51 11.91 7.15 0.04
CA ASP A 51 11.04 7.33 -1.13
C ASP A 51 9.58 7.03 -0.81
N THR A 52 9.34 6.14 0.15
CA THR A 52 8.00 5.74 0.58
C THR A 52 7.96 5.29 2.04
N THR A 53 6.79 5.46 2.67
CA THR A 53 6.51 5.01 4.04
C THR A 53 5.32 4.05 4.05
N LEU A 54 5.46 2.93 4.76
CA LEU A 54 4.37 2.02 5.12
C LEU A 54 4.05 2.21 6.61
N ILE A 55 2.81 2.59 6.92
CA ILE A 55 2.29 2.65 8.29
C ILE A 55 1.44 1.39 8.51
N VAL A 56 1.93 0.46 9.31
CA VAL A 56 1.23 -0.79 9.67
C VAL A 56 0.53 -0.59 11.00
N HIS A 57 -0.80 -0.68 11.04
CA HIS A 57 -1.61 -0.31 12.23
C HIS A 57 -2.52 -1.45 12.70
N PRO A 58 -1.98 -2.48 13.39
CA PRO A 58 -2.73 -3.68 13.74
C PRO A 58 -3.75 -3.50 14.88
N GLN A 59 -3.74 -2.35 15.57
CA GLN A 59 -4.55 -2.12 16.77
C GLN A 59 -5.79 -1.24 16.53
N VAL A 60 -6.01 -0.77 15.30
CA VAL A 60 -7.13 0.10 14.93
C VAL A 60 -7.51 -0.13 13.47
N LEU A 61 -8.79 0.08 13.14
CA LEU A 61 -9.33 -0.12 11.78
C LEU A 61 -9.08 -1.54 11.26
N THR A 62 -9.33 -2.53 12.11
CA THR A 62 -9.25 -3.95 11.73
C THR A 62 -10.54 -4.44 11.04
N ASP A 63 -11.62 -3.67 11.13
CA ASP A 63 -12.81 -3.86 10.31
C ASP A 63 -12.63 -3.09 8.99
N PHE A 64 -12.91 -3.75 7.86
CA PHE A 64 -12.66 -3.17 6.54
C PHE A 64 -13.58 -1.99 6.22
N LEU A 65 -14.82 -1.99 6.70
CA LEU A 65 -15.74 -0.89 6.42
C LEU A 65 -15.31 0.37 7.18
N ASP A 66 -14.97 0.22 8.46
CA ASP A 66 -14.40 1.31 9.26
C ASP A 66 -13.09 1.82 8.64
N TYR A 67 -12.24 0.91 8.15
CA TYR A 67 -11.00 1.27 7.43
C TYR A 67 -11.27 2.02 6.12
N ASN A 68 -12.27 1.60 5.35
CA ASN A 68 -12.62 2.22 4.09
C ASN A 68 -13.17 3.63 4.31
N ASP A 69 -14.03 3.83 5.32
CA ASP A 69 -14.53 5.14 5.73
C ASP A 69 -13.39 6.07 6.19
N PHE A 70 -12.37 5.52 6.86
CA PHE A 70 -11.20 6.28 7.29
C PHE A 70 -10.35 6.83 6.11
N LEU A 71 -10.46 6.27 4.90
CA LEU A 71 -9.69 6.79 3.76
C LEU A 71 -10.04 8.24 3.43
N ASP A 72 -11.28 8.67 3.69
CA ASP A 72 -11.69 10.07 3.59
C ASP A 72 -10.89 10.97 4.55
N ASN A 73 -10.54 10.48 5.74
CA ASN A 73 -9.68 11.19 6.68
C ASN A 73 -8.23 11.28 6.17
N ALA A 74 -7.74 10.24 5.50
CA ALA A 74 -6.40 10.25 4.92
C ALA A 74 -6.30 11.26 3.77
N ASP A 75 -7.31 11.32 2.90
CA ASP A 75 -7.40 12.31 1.83
C ASP A 75 -7.50 13.74 2.39
N ALA A 76 -8.33 13.94 3.42
CA ALA A 76 -8.43 15.23 4.11
C ALA A 76 -7.10 15.66 4.76
N ALA A 77 -6.29 14.72 5.27
CA ALA A 77 -4.97 15.02 5.83
C ALA A 77 -3.97 15.46 4.74
N ILE A 78 -4.00 14.83 3.56
CA ILE A 78 -3.19 15.26 2.40
C ILE A 78 -3.59 16.68 1.99
N GLU A 79 -4.89 16.96 1.85
CA GLU A 79 -5.39 18.28 1.49
C GLU A 79 -5.00 19.34 2.53
N ALA A 80 -5.20 19.07 3.82
CA ALA A 80 -4.89 20.01 4.90
C ALA A 80 -3.40 20.37 5.00
N LEU A 81 -2.51 19.52 4.48
CA LEU A 81 -1.06 19.73 4.47
C LEU A 81 -0.55 20.28 3.12
N ASP A 82 -1.45 20.63 2.19
CA ASP A 82 -1.13 21.07 0.83
C ASP A 82 -0.26 20.05 0.06
N LEU A 83 -0.52 18.74 0.24
CA LEU A 83 0.26 17.64 -0.34
C LEU A 83 -0.37 17.00 -1.58
N GLN A 84 -1.51 17.52 -2.05
CA GLN A 84 -2.18 17.04 -3.27
C GLN A 84 -1.27 17.19 -4.49
N GLY A 85 -1.14 16.13 -5.31
CA GLY A 85 -0.21 16.13 -6.45
C GLY A 85 1.25 15.91 -6.06
N ILE A 86 1.56 15.76 -4.77
CA ILE A 86 2.91 15.56 -4.23
C ILE A 86 3.01 14.18 -3.59
N LEU A 87 2.12 13.89 -2.64
CA LEU A 87 2.02 12.61 -1.96
C LEU A 87 0.61 12.04 -2.11
N GLN A 88 0.52 10.72 -2.21
CA GLN A 88 -0.73 9.97 -2.21
C GLN A 88 -0.68 8.84 -1.17
N VAL A 89 -1.84 8.38 -0.70
CA VAL A 89 -1.98 7.22 0.18
C VAL A 89 -2.62 6.08 -0.61
N ALA A 90 -1.88 4.99 -0.78
CA ALA A 90 -2.42 3.72 -1.23
C ALA A 90 -2.83 2.86 -0.02
N SER A 91 -3.96 2.17 -0.14
CA SER A 91 -4.61 1.46 0.96
C SER A 91 -4.47 -0.06 0.82
N PHE A 92 -4.22 -0.72 1.95
CA PHE A 92 -4.11 -2.17 2.05
C PHE A 92 -4.76 -2.67 3.35
N HIS A 93 -5.53 -3.75 3.27
CA HIS A 93 -6.26 -4.32 4.40
C HIS A 93 -6.38 -5.86 4.29
N PRO A 94 -6.39 -6.63 5.39
CA PRO A 94 -6.58 -8.09 5.32
C PRO A 94 -7.82 -8.51 4.55
N ASP A 95 -8.92 -7.79 4.77
CA ASP A 95 -10.22 -8.04 4.15
C ASP A 95 -10.51 -7.09 2.99
N TYR A 96 -9.48 -6.52 2.34
CA TYR A 96 -9.68 -5.60 1.22
C TYR A 96 -10.59 -6.22 0.16
N GLN A 97 -11.58 -5.44 -0.29
CA GLN A 97 -12.52 -5.80 -1.33
C GLN A 97 -12.75 -4.59 -2.24
N PHE A 98 -12.50 -4.76 -3.53
CA PHE A 98 -12.83 -3.73 -4.51
C PHE A 98 -14.34 -3.64 -4.73
N ASP A 99 -14.84 -2.43 -5.01
CA ASP A 99 -16.25 -2.23 -5.34
C ASP A 99 -16.67 -3.09 -6.55
N GLY A 100 -17.81 -3.74 -6.43
CA GLY A 100 -18.34 -4.66 -7.45
C GLY A 100 -17.60 -6.00 -7.62
N VAL A 101 -16.56 -6.28 -6.83
CA VAL A 101 -15.78 -7.53 -6.88
C VAL A 101 -16.23 -8.50 -5.78
N ALA A 102 -16.30 -9.80 -6.07
CA ALA A 102 -16.67 -10.81 -5.08
C ALA A 102 -15.61 -10.93 -3.97
N ALA A 103 -16.01 -11.23 -2.73
CA ALA A 103 -15.11 -11.24 -1.58
C ALA A 103 -14.00 -12.32 -1.65
N ASP A 104 -14.23 -13.40 -2.38
CA ASP A 104 -13.27 -14.50 -2.60
C ASP A 104 -12.47 -14.36 -3.90
N ASP A 105 -12.69 -13.29 -4.67
CA ASP A 105 -11.98 -13.04 -5.91
C ASP A 105 -10.48 -12.79 -5.65
N ALA A 106 -9.64 -13.40 -6.48
CA ALA A 106 -8.19 -13.32 -6.35
C ALA A 106 -7.64 -11.91 -6.62
N SER A 107 -8.34 -11.08 -7.41
CA SER A 107 -7.92 -9.70 -7.71
C SER A 107 -7.86 -8.81 -6.46
N ASN A 108 -8.70 -9.06 -5.44
CA ASN A 108 -8.64 -8.33 -4.17
C ASN A 108 -7.26 -8.44 -3.50
N TYR A 109 -6.52 -9.52 -3.76
CA TYR A 109 -5.20 -9.77 -3.17
C TYR A 109 -4.09 -8.86 -3.74
N THR A 110 -4.37 -8.00 -4.73
CA THR A 110 -3.45 -6.91 -5.08
C THR A 110 -3.32 -5.89 -3.94
N ASN A 111 -4.39 -5.72 -3.15
CA ASN A 111 -4.47 -4.76 -2.06
C ASN A 111 -4.68 -5.43 -0.69
N ARG A 112 -4.70 -6.76 -0.62
CA ARG A 112 -4.66 -7.45 0.68
C ARG A 112 -3.27 -7.43 1.29
N ALA A 113 -3.22 -7.20 2.60
CA ALA A 113 -2.01 -7.26 3.40
C ALA A 113 -2.30 -8.00 4.72
N PRO A 114 -1.29 -8.55 5.43
CA PRO A 114 -1.49 -9.24 6.70
C PRO A 114 -2.11 -8.38 7.81
N PHE A 115 -1.93 -7.07 7.72
CA PHE A 115 -2.45 -6.08 8.66
C PHE A 115 -2.93 -4.84 7.91
N PRO A 116 -3.87 -4.06 8.47
CA PRO A 116 -4.24 -2.75 7.95
C PRO A 116 -2.98 -1.89 7.77
N THR A 117 -2.82 -1.33 6.58
CA THR A 117 -1.60 -0.60 6.20
C THR A 117 -1.93 0.60 5.30
N LEU A 118 -1.35 1.75 5.60
CA LEU A 118 -1.33 2.92 4.72
C LEU A 118 0.04 3.01 4.05
N HIS A 119 0.06 3.21 2.73
CA HIS A 119 1.27 3.30 1.93
C HIS A 119 1.40 4.70 1.32
N LEU A 120 2.27 5.51 1.90
CA LEU A 120 2.51 6.88 1.50
C LEU A 120 3.53 6.88 0.34
N LEU A 121 3.13 7.41 -0.80
CA LEU A 121 3.88 7.38 -2.04
C LEU A 121 4.11 8.80 -2.56
N ARG A 122 5.31 9.07 -3.07
CA ARG A 122 5.57 10.30 -3.85
C ARG A 122 5.03 10.14 -5.25
N GLU A 123 4.18 11.06 -5.67
CA GLU A 123 3.61 11.05 -7.02
C GLU A 123 4.71 11.14 -8.09
N ASP A 124 5.72 12.00 -7.89
CA ASP A 124 6.87 12.12 -8.79
C ASP A 124 7.69 10.82 -8.91
N SER A 125 7.84 10.05 -7.83
CA SER A 125 8.56 8.77 -7.89
C SER A 125 7.74 7.70 -8.62
N VAL A 126 6.42 7.67 -8.40
CA VAL A 126 5.51 6.80 -9.14
C VAL A 126 5.51 7.16 -10.63
N ALA A 127 5.35 8.44 -10.98
CA ALA A 127 5.35 8.90 -12.36
C ALA A 127 6.64 8.54 -13.10
N ARG A 128 7.81 8.81 -12.50
CA ARG A 128 9.11 8.41 -13.08
C ARG A 128 9.23 6.91 -13.26
N ALA A 129 8.68 6.12 -12.34
CA ALA A 129 8.72 4.66 -12.44
C ALA A 129 7.80 4.13 -13.56
N VAL A 130 6.65 4.78 -13.77
CA VAL A 130 5.72 4.49 -14.86
C VAL A 130 6.30 4.88 -16.22
N ASP A 131 6.93 6.04 -16.34
CA ASP A 131 7.52 6.54 -17.60
C ASP A 131 8.60 5.62 -18.18
N VAL A 132 9.34 4.91 -17.32
CA VAL A 132 10.38 3.96 -17.74
C VAL A 132 9.86 2.54 -17.91
N TYR A 133 8.59 2.28 -17.58
CA TYR A 133 7.98 0.96 -17.69
C TYR A 133 7.32 0.81 -19.07
N PRO A 134 7.72 -0.18 -19.89
CA PRO A 134 7.32 -0.24 -21.31
C PRO A 134 5.81 -0.29 -21.58
N ASP A 135 5.04 -0.82 -20.65
CA ASP A 135 3.58 -0.97 -20.77
C ASP A 135 2.96 -1.04 -19.36
N PRO A 136 2.55 0.08 -18.76
CA PRO A 136 1.96 0.10 -17.42
C PRO A 136 0.59 -0.60 -17.35
N ASP A 137 -0.15 -0.59 -18.47
CA ASP A 137 -1.52 -1.10 -18.54
C ASP A 137 -1.56 -2.62 -18.33
N VAL A 138 -0.50 -3.33 -18.72
CA VAL A 138 -0.41 -4.79 -18.47
C VAL A 138 -0.15 -5.15 -17.00
N ILE A 139 0.17 -4.20 -16.12
CA ILE A 139 0.45 -4.51 -14.70
C ILE A 139 -0.78 -5.13 -14.04
N VAL A 140 -1.96 -4.53 -14.27
CA VAL A 140 -3.22 -4.99 -13.68
C VAL A 140 -3.54 -6.40 -14.16
N GLU A 141 -3.55 -6.59 -15.48
CA GLU A 141 -3.84 -7.90 -16.10
C GLU A 141 -2.85 -8.98 -15.65
N ARG A 142 -1.54 -8.68 -15.64
CA ARG A 142 -0.51 -9.60 -15.15
C ARG A 142 -0.70 -9.95 -13.66
N ASN A 143 -1.11 -8.98 -12.85
CA ASN A 143 -1.36 -9.21 -11.42
C ASN A 143 -2.55 -10.14 -11.23
N ILE A 144 -3.66 -9.89 -11.93
CA ILE A 144 -4.84 -10.76 -11.93
C ILE A 144 -4.46 -12.16 -12.36
N GLN A 145 -3.81 -12.33 -13.52
CA GLN A 145 -3.34 -13.64 -13.99
C GLN A 145 -2.42 -14.36 -12.99
N THR A 146 -1.55 -13.60 -12.31
CA THR A 146 -0.67 -14.16 -11.28
C THR A 146 -1.46 -14.64 -10.07
N LEU A 147 -2.43 -13.85 -9.61
CA LEU A 147 -3.27 -14.15 -8.45
C LEU A 147 -4.26 -15.27 -8.74
N ASP A 148 -4.85 -15.31 -9.93
CA ASP A 148 -5.69 -16.43 -10.40
C ASP A 148 -4.91 -17.75 -10.44
N ARG A 149 -3.67 -17.70 -10.98
CA ARG A 149 -2.81 -18.90 -11.09
C ARG A 149 -2.43 -19.49 -9.74
N ILE A 150 -2.17 -18.66 -8.73
CA ILE A 150 -1.77 -19.14 -7.41
C ILE A 150 -2.97 -19.39 -6.50
N GLY A 151 -4.10 -18.72 -6.76
CA GLY A 151 -5.29 -18.72 -5.93
C GLY A 151 -5.07 -18.21 -4.51
N VAL A 152 -6.15 -18.21 -3.74
CA VAL A 152 -6.15 -17.84 -2.31
C VAL A 152 -5.18 -18.70 -1.50
N ASP A 153 -5.16 -20.01 -1.77
CA ASP A 153 -4.27 -20.94 -1.07
C ASP A 153 -2.79 -20.61 -1.32
N GLY A 154 -2.42 -20.34 -2.57
CA GLY A 154 -1.06 -19.96 -2.94
C GLY A 154 -0.66 -18.64 -2.31
N TRP A 155 -1.57 -17.67 -2.22
CA TRP A 155 -1.34 -16.43 -1.47
C TRP A 155 -0.99 -16.71 -0.01
N HIS A 156 -1.80 -17.52 0.68
CA HIS A 156 -1.54 -17.84 2.08
C HIS A 156 -0.25 -18.64 2.29
N ARG A 157 0.11 -19.55 1.37
CA ARG A 157 1.43 -20.22 1.38
C ARG A 157 2.56 -19.20 1.32
N ARG A 158 2.47 -18.22 0.41
CA ARG A 158 3.47 -17.15 0.28
C ARG A 158 3.59 -16.29 1.53
N LEU A 159 2.48 -15.96 2.19
CA LEU A 159 2.50 -15.23 3.47
C LEU A 159 3.22 -16.00 4.59
N ARG A 160 3.13 -17.33 4.60
CA ARG A 160 3.86 -18.21 5.53
C ARG A 160 5.32 -18.44 5.15
N GLY A 161 5.81 -17.83 4.06
CA GLY A 161 7.16 -18.01 3.56
C GLY A 161 7.38 -19.33 2.81
N GLU A 162 6.32 -20.02 2.42
CA GLU A 162 6.39 -21.26 1.65
C GLU A 162 6.59 -20.98 0.15
N ASP A 163 7.28 -21.89 -0.54
CA ASP A 163 7.39 -21.90 -1.99
C ASP A 163 6.06 -22.34 -2.62
N LEU A 164 5.83 -21.94 -3.88
CA LEU A 164 4.64 -22.29 -4.67
C LEU A 164 4.82 -23.54 -5.53
N THR A 165 5.99 -24.19 -5.46
CA THR A 165 6.28 -25.47 -6.11
C THR A 165 5.45 -26.62 -5.54
#